data_AF-K4IHF1-F1
#
_entry.id   AF-K4IHF1-F1
#
_cell.length_a   1.000
_cell.length_b   1.000
_cell.length_c   1.000
_cell.angle_alpha   90.00
_cell.angle_beta   90.00
_cell.angle_gamma   90.00
#
_symmetry.space_group_name_H-M   'P 1'
#
loop_
_entity.id
_entity.type
_entity.pdbx_description
1 polymer ?
#
loop_
_entity_poly.entity_id
_entity_poly.type
_entity_poly.pdbx_seq_one_letter_code
_entity_poly.pdbx_strand_id
1 'polypeptide(L)'
;MNKYFIFLMVLFCSCTKYKGNQDSLKYDIIKIEFDGYSKDYETKEKIAISITDSTEVRNLNNLKNTSQRKWFANVKGTEFIIRLVYTDSRTGEQLLVCILKSIDSTPTIEYGSGTLFDGSYKNDKFFNYVASIINLEDIKQYNGNLSQEEYEKL
;
A
#
# COMPACT_ATOMS: atom_id res chain seq x y z
N MET A 1 -5.68 -46.70 25.37
CA MET A 1 -5.80 -45.26 25.71
C MET A 1 -4.39 -44.70 25.69
N ASN A 2 -3.93 -43.79 24.81
CA ASN A 2 -4.61 -42.78 24.01
C ASN A 2 -3.87 -42.58 22.67
N LYS A 3 -4.60 -42.73 21.57
CA LYS A 3 -4.20 -42.42 20.19
C LYS A 3 -4.65 -41.00 19.86
N TYR A 4 -3.94 -39.94 20.26
CA TYR A 4 -4.27 -38.56 19.82
C TYR A 4 -3.06 -37.61 19.88
N PHE A 5 -1.95 -37.95 19.20
CA PHE A 5 -0.81 -37.02 19.09
C PHE A 5 -0.52 -36.53 17.67
N ILE A 6 -1.41 -36.81 16.72
CA ILE A 6 -1.29 -36.37 15.35
C ILE A 6 -2.65 -35.83 14.96
N PHE A 7 -2.87 -34.52 15.15
CA PHE A 7 -3.79 -33.65 14.38
C PHE A 7 -3.95 -32.31 15.11
N LEU A 8 -2.88 -31.53 15.20
CA LEU A 8 -3.00 -30.09 15.44
C LEU A 8 -1.99 -29.31 14.59
N MET A 9 -1.80 -29.76 13.34
CA MET A 9 -1.06 -29.04 12.30
C MET A 9 -1.99 -28.58 11.17
N VAL A 10 -3.30 -28.56 11.42
CA VAL A 10 -4.34 -28.18 10.46
C VAL A 10 -5.23 -27.17 11.14
N LEU A 11 -4.89 -25.88 11.05
CA LEU A 11 -5.83 -24.72 11.14
C LEU A 11 -5.07 -23.36 11.24
N PHE A 12 -4.07 -23.14 10.40
CA PHE A 12 -3.67 -21.76 10.04
C PHE A 12 -3.55 -21.63 8.52
N CYS A 13 -4.56 -22.11 7.79
CA CYS A 13 -4.87 -21.54 6.47
C CYS A 13 -5.53 -20.17 6.67
N SER A 14 -4.81 -19.23 7.28
CA SER A 14 -5.07 -17.84 6.99
C SER A 14 -4.59 -17.64 5.55
N CYS A 15 -5.50 -17.84 4.60
CA CYS A 15 -5.35 -17.28 3.27
C CYS A 15 -5.42 -15.77 3.41
N THR A 16 -4.28 -15.16 3.76
CA THR A 16 -4.13 -13.72 3.57
C THR A 16 -4.42 -13.46 2.09
N LYS A 17 -5.34 -12.51 1.81
CA LYS A 17 -5.71 -12.16 0.43
C LYS A 17 -4.50 -11.65 -0.36
N TYR A 18 -3.54 -11.08 0.36
CA TYR A 18 -2.30 -10.53 -0.16
C TYR A 18 -1.16 -11.53 0.12
N LYS A 19 -0.73 -12.27 -0.90
CA LYS A 19 0.43 -13.21 -0.88
C LYS A 19 1.34 -13.04 -2.10
N GLY A 20 1.06 -12.02 -2.91
CA GLY A 20 1.73 -11.84 -4.18
C GLY A 20 3.21 -11.57 -4.03
N ASN A 21 3.96 -11.96 -5.05
CA ASN A 21 5.40 -11.74 -5.08
C ASN A 21 5.72 -10.25 -5.30
N GLN A 22 6.51 -9.64 -4.42
CA GLN A 22 7.01 -8.26 -4.57
C GLN A 22 7.61 -8.02 -5.95
N ASP A 23 8.43 -8.94 -6.45
CA ASP A 23 9.20 -8.75 -7.68
C ASP A 23 8.40 -9.03 -8.96
N SER A 24 7.16 -9.51 -8.85
CA SER A 24 6.33 -9.83 -10.01
C SER A 24 6.02 -8.59 -10.85
N LEU A 25 6.20 -8.69 -12.16
CA LEU A 25 5.79 -7.68 -13.15
C LEU A 25 4.45 -8.02 -13.80
N LYS A 26 3.77 -9.08 -13.34
CA LYS A 26 2.53 -9.59 -13.96
C LYS A 26 1.27 -8.86 -13.48
N TYR A 27 1.40 -7.99 -12.48
CA TYR A 27 0.28 -7.19 -12.00
C TYR A 27 -0.17 -6.20 -13.07
N ASP A 28 -1.46 -6.19 -13.37
CA ASP A 28 -2.08 -5.44 -14.44
C ASP A 28 -3.12 -4.42 -13.94
N ILE A 29 -3.50 -4.50 -12.65
CA ILE A 29 -4.39 -3.54 -12.00
C ILE A 29 -3.73 -3.06 -10.71
N ILE A 30 -3.72 -1.75 -10.49
CA ILE A 30 -3.21 -1.14 -9.24
C ILE A 30 -4.28 -0.22 -8.67
N LYS A 31 -4.78 -0.54 -7.49
CA LYS A 31 -5.68 0.36 -6.73
C LYS A 31 -4.86 1.13 -5.73
N ILE A 32 -5.02 2.45 -5.67
CA ILE A 32 -4.38 3.33 -4.70
C ILE A 32 -5.46 3.90 -3.80
N GLU A 33 -5.31 3.75 -2.49
CA GLU A 33 -6.17 4.32 -1.47
C GLU A 33 -5.35 5.27 -0.60
N PHE A 34 -5.83 6.50 -0.43
CA PHE A 34 -5.27 7.48 0.49
C PHE A 34 -6.20 7.66 1.69
N ASP A 35 -5.65 7.43 2.89
CA ASP A 35 -6.40 7.44 4.14
C ASP A 35 -6.63 8.84 4.74
N GLY A 36 -6.18 9.89 4.06
CA GLY A 36 -6.14 11.24 4.61
C GLY A 36 -4.88 11.50 5.46
N TYR A 37 -4.78 12.72 5.99
CA TYR A 37 -3.75 13.08 6.94
C TYR A 37 -4.14 12.63 8.35
N SER A 38 -3.20 12.65 9.28
CA SER A 38 -3.38 12.10 10.63
C SER A 38 -4.56 12.67 11.43
N LYS A 39 -5.04 13.86 11.07
CA LYS A 39 -6.25 14.47 11.65
C LYS A 39 -7.55 13.87 11.09
N ASP A 40 -7.48 13.21 9.95
CA ASP A 40 -8.62 12.75 9.15
C ASP A 40 -8.83 11.24 9.29
N TYR A 41 -7.94 10.51 9.97
CA TYR A 41 -8.09 9.05 10.15
C TYR A 41 -9.41 8.64 10.83
N GLU A 42 -10.06 9.55 11.57
CA GLU A 42 -11.34 9.29 12.23
C GLU A 42 -12.55 9.39 11.28
N THR A 43 -12.45 10.08 10.14
CA THR A 43 -13.61 10.39 9.28
C THR A 43 -13.99 9.23 8.34
N LYS A 44 -13.18 8.17 8.23
CA LYS A 44 -13.37 6.98 7.37
C LYS A 44 -13.50 7.24 5.86
N GLU A 45 -13.57 8.49 5.41
CA GLU A 45 -13.58 8.83 4.00
C GLU A 45 -12.17 8.67 3.43
N LYS A 46 -12.06 7.83 2.39
CA LYS A 46 -10.80 7.53 1.73
C LYS A 46 -10.90 7.90 0.27
N ILE A 47 -9.84 8.50 -0.25
CA ILE A 47 -9.71 8.74 -1.69
C ILE A 47 -9.19 7.46 -2.33
N ALA A 48 -9.88 6.96 -3.33
CA ALA A 48 -9.54 5.72 -4.02
C ALA A 48 -9.45 5.94 -5.53
N ILE A 49 -8.36 5.47 -6.12
CA ILE A 49 -8.09 5.54 -7.56
C ILE A 49 -7.73 4.14 -8.05
N SER A 50 -8.24 3.75 -9.21
CA SER A 50 -7.87 2.49 -9.86
C SER A 50 -7.12 2.78 -11.16
N ILE A 51 -5.92 2.25 -11.27
CA ILE A 51 -5.04 2.41 -12.43
C ILE A 51 -5.04 1.11 -13.21
N THR A 52 -5.42 1.20 -14.48
CA THR A 52 -5.39 0.10 -15.46
C THR A 52 -4.62 0.48 -16.72
N ASP A 53 -4.12 1.71 -16.83
CA ASP A 53 -3.26 2.11 -17.94
C ASP A 53 -1.95 1.31 -17.92
N SER A 54 -1.63 0.70 -19.05
CA SER A 54 -0.50 -0.23 -19.15
C SER A 54 0.87 0.42 -18.93
N THR A 55 1.02 1.72 -19.26
CA THR A 55 2.27 2.45 -19.07
C THR A 55 2.46 2.77 -17.60
N GLU A 56 1.43 3.31 -16.96
CA GLU A 56 1.41 3.62 -15.53
C GLU A 56 1.64 2.37 -14.67
N VAL A 57 0.91 1.29 -14.98
CA VAL A 57 1.05 0.02 -14.27
C VAL A 57 2.46 -0.55 -14.42
N ARG A 58 3.05 -0.50 -15.62
CA ARG A 58 4.43 -0.96 -15.85
C ARG A 58 5.43 -0.13 -15.06
N ASN A 59 5.28 1.20 -15.04
CA ASN A 59 6.16 2.09 -14.30
C ASN A 59 6.10 1.80 -12.79
N LEU A 60 4.90 1.68 -12.23
CA LEU A 60 4.70 1.33 -10.82
C LEU A 60 5.27 -0.04 -10.47
N ASN A 61 5.11 -1.04 -11.35
CA ASN A 61 5.71 -2.35 -11.18
C ASN A 61 7.24 -2.33 -11.15
N ASN A 62 7.86 -1.56 -12.03
CA ASN A 62 9.31 -1.42 -12.07
C ASN A 62 9.83 -0.67 -10.84
N LEU A 63 9.18 0.43 -10.47
CA LEU A 63 9.61 1.24 -9.32
C LEU A 63 9.52 0.44 -8.02
N LYS A 64 8.44 -0.30 -7.76
CA LYS A 64 8.31 -1.08 -6.51
C LYS A 64 9.44 -2.11 -6.32
N ASN A 65 9.99 -2.65 -7.40
CA ASN A 65 11.07 -3.65 -7.36
C ASN A 65 12.44 -3.05 -7.03
N THR A 66 12.57 -1.72 -7.06
CA THR A 66 13.84 -1.02 -6.79
C THR A 66 13.97 -0.52 -5.35
N SER A 67 13.01 -0.86 -4.49
CA SER A 67 12.99 -0.42 -3.10
C SER A 67 14.11 -1.05 -2.28
N GLN A 68 14.76 -0.23 -1.47
CA GLN A 68 15.90 -0.65 -0.65
C GLN A 68 15.48 -0.86 0.80
N ARG A 69 15.91 -1.96 1.41
CA ARG A 69 15.58 -2.25 2.82
C ARG A 69 16.12 -1.16 3.74
N LYS A 70 15.29 -0.72 4.68
CA LYS A 70 15.61 0.23 5.75
C LYS A 70 15.84 -0.58 7.03
N TRP A 71 16.97 -0.34 7.68
CA TRP A 71 17.36 -1.05 8.89
C TRP A 71 16.75 -0.48 10.18
N PHE A 72 16.28 0.78 10.13
CA PHE A 72 15.74 1.49 11.29
C PHE A 72 14.30 1.89 11.04
N ALA A 73 13.43 1.49 11.97
CA ALA A 73 12.04 1.94 11.99
C ALA A 73 11.97 3.44 12.28
N ASN A 74 10.93 4.07 11.77
CA ASN A 74 10.61 5.44 12.09
C ASN A 74 9.80 5.46 13.40
N VAL A 75 10.24 6.23 14.39
CA VAL A 75 9.62 6.27 15.71
C VAL A 75 8.61 7.41 15.88
N LYS A 76 8.47 8.26 14.85
CA LYS A 76 7.55 9.40 14.84
C LYS A 76 6.14 8.99 14.41
N GLY A 77 5.14 9.74 14.88
CA GLY A 77 3.75 9.54 14.48
C GLY A 77 3.54 9.65 12.97
N THR A 78 2.69 8.78 12.44
CA THR A 78 2.35 8.69 11.02
C THR A 78 1.49 9.88 10.59
N GLU A 79 2.02 10.68 9.66
CA GLU A 79 1.38 11.86 9.05
C GLU A 79 0.29 11.45 8.05
N PHE A 80 0.55 10.46 7.20
CA PHE A 80 -0.44 9.89 6.28
C PHE A 80 -0.08 8.45 5.89
N ILE A 81 -1.08 7.74 5.33
CA ILE A 81 -0.92 6.38 4.79
C ILE A 81 -1.50 6.32 3.37
N ILE A 82 -0.72 5.78 2.44
CA ILE A 82 -1.18 5.40 1.10
C ILE A 82 -1.10 3.88 0.99
N ARG A 83 -2.19 3.22 0.59
CA ARG A 83 -2.22 1.78 0.32
C ARG A 83 -2.31 1.54 -1.18
N LEU A 84 -1.49 0.65 -1.69
CA LEU A 84 -1.53 0.19 -3.08
C LEU A 84 -1.82 -1.31 -3.11
N VAL A 85 -2.87 -1.70 -3.82
CA VAL A 85 -3.22 -3.09 -4.06
C VAL A 85 -2.93 -3.43 -5.51
N TYR A 86 -1.83 -4.16 -5.72
CA TYR A 86 -1.47 -4.74 -7.00
C TYR A 86 -2.25 -6.03 -7.19
N THR A 87 -2.87 -6.22 -8.35
CA THR A 87 -3.62 -7.43 -8.70
C THR A 87 -3.14 -7.95 -10.06
N ASP A 88 -2.90 -9.26 -10.17
CA ASP A 88 -2.77 -9.98 -11.43
C ASP A 88 -4.16 -10.53 -11.74
N SER A 89 -4.87 -9.91 -12.67
CA SER A 89 -6.26 -10.23 -12.97
C SER A 89 -6.46 -11.66 -13.50
N ARG A 90 -5.41 -12.26 -14.09
CA ARG A 90 -5.45 -13.62 -14.63
C ARG A 90 -5.36 -14.67 -13.52
N THR A 91 -4.54 -14.44 -12.51
CA THR A 91 -4.33 -15.41 -11.42
C THR A 91 -5.14 -15.08 -10.16
N GLY A 92 -5.62 -13.85 -10.05
CA GLY A 92 -6.22 -13.31 -8.82
C GLY A 92 -5.20 -13.03 -7.73
N GLU A 93 -3.91 -13.17 -8.01
CA GLU A 93 -2.84 -12.86 -7.05
C GLU A 93 -2.87 -11.38 -6.68
N GLN A 94 -2.76 -11.07 -5.39
CA GLN A 94 -2.70 -9.70 -4.90
C GLN A 94 -1.49 -9.46 -4.01
N LEU A 95 -0.90 -8.27 -4.13
CA LEU A 95 0.16 -7.75 -3.28
C LEU A 95 -0.29 -6.41 -2.70
N LEU A 96 -0.20 -6.28 -1.37
CA LEU A 96 -0.41 -5.01 -0.69
C LEU A 96 0.94 -4.33 -0.46
N VAL A 97 1.00 -3.06 -0.86
CA VAL A 97 2.12 -2.15 -0.60
C VAL A 97 1.58 -0.96 0.18
N CYS A 98 2.16 -0.67 1.34
CA CYS A 98 1.82 0.50 2.14
C CYS A 98 2.96 1.51 2.06
N ILE A 99 2.63 2.79 1.81
CA ILE A 99 3.55 3.91 1.97
C ILE A 99 3.11 4.68 3.21
N LEU A 100 3.97 4.70 4.21
CA LEU A 100 3.76 5.41 5.47
C LEU A 100 4.73 6.57 5.54
N LYS A 101 4.22 7.77 5.80
CA LYS A 101 5.05 8.95 6.02
C LYS A 101 4.85 9.40 7.45
N SER A 102 5.89 9.41 8.27
CA SER A 102 5.84 10.07 9.59
C SER A 102 6.20 11.55 9.47
N ILE A 103 5.77 12.36 10.44
CA ILE A 103 6.06 13.79 10.52
C ILE A 103 7.58 14.03 10.44
N ASP A 104 8.04 14.96 9.59
CA ASP A 104 9.45 15.33 9.41
C ASP A 104 10.39 14.13 9.24
N SER A 105 10.01 13.21 8.36
CA SER A 105 10.76 11.98 8.12
C SER A 105 10.63 11.51 6.67
N THR A 106 11.46 10.57 6.23
CA THR A 106 11.33 9.99 4.90
C THR A 106 10.18 8.98 4.86
N PRO A 107 9.43 8.88 3.73
CA PRO A 107 8.46 7.83 3.53
C PRO A 107 9.09 6.44 3.71
N THR A 108 8.37 5.55 4.37
CA THR A 108 8.68 4.14 4.52
C THR A 108 7.71 3.35 3.66
N ILE A 109 8.20 2.38 2.92
CA ILE A 109 7.41 1.45 2.13
C ILE A 109 7.41 0.09 2.82
N GLU A 110 6.28 -0.57 2.87
CA GLU A 110 6.12 -1.90 3.46
C GLU A 110 5.35 -2.79 2.48
N TYR A 111 5.82 -4.02 2.29
CA TYR A 111 5.15 -5.03 1.48
C TYR A 111 4.55 -6.06 2.41
N GLY A 112 3.36 -6.54 2.13
CA GLY A 112 2.79 -7.47 3.08
C GLY A 112 1.47 -8.07 2.73
N SER A 113 1.05 -8.87 3.70
CA SER A 113 -0.17 -9.64 3.66
C SER A 113 -1.39 -8.89 4.23
N GLY A 114 -1.21 -7.61 4.60
CA GLY A 114 -2.17 -6.80 5.36
C GLY A 114 -2.12 -7.04 6.88
N THR A 115 -1.78 -8.26 7.31
CA THR A 115 -1.63 -8.61 8.74
C THR A 115 -0.17 -8.67 9.19
N LEU A 116 0.75 -8.93 8.26
CA LEU A 116 2.19 -8.97 8.49
C LEU A 116 2.90 -8.33 7.30
N PHE A 117 3.76 -7.36 7.58
CA PHE A 117 4.66 -6.75 6.61
C PHE A 117 6.04 -7.42 6.71
N ASP A 118 6.70 -7.61 5.57
CA ASP A 118 7.96 -8.34 5.43
C ASP A 118 9.19 -7.53 5.91
N GLY A 119 9.05 -6.21 5.91
CA GLY A 119 10.04 -5.26 6.38
C GLY A 119 9.71 -3.84 5.95
N SER A 120 10.61 -2.93 6.34
CA SER A 120 10.55 -1.54 5.96
C SER A 120 11.55 -1.25 4.85
N TYR A 121 11.15 -0.45 3.87
CA TYR A 121 11.93 -0.11 2.69
C TYR A 121 11.87 1.40 2.42
N LYS A 122 12.77 1.89 1.57
CA LYS A 122 12.78 3.26 1.06
C LYS A 122 12.88 3.26 -0.46
N ASN A 123 12.14 4.18 -1.08
CA ASN A 123 12.19 4.43 -2.51
C ASN A 123 11.51 5.77 -2.83
N ASP A 124 12.28 6.85 -2.83
CA ASP A 124 11.74 8.20 -3.03
C ASP A 124 11.14 8.37 -4.43
N LYS A 125 11.71 7.70 -5.44
CA LYS A 125 11.16 7.73 -6.80
C LYS A 125 9.78 7.09 -6.86
N PHE A 126 9.62 5.93 -6.23
CA PHE A 126 8.33 5.26 -6.15
C PHE A 126 7.30 6.11 -5.40
N PHE A 127 7.68 6.65 -4.24
CA PHE A 127 6.81 7.54 -3.48
C PHE A 127 6.38 8.77 -4.28
N ASN A 128 7.33 9.50 -4.88
CA ASN A 128 7.03 10.72 -5.63
C ASN A 128 6.10 10.42 -6.83
N TYR A 129 6.29 9.28 -7.49
CA TYR A 129 5.43 8.86 -8.60
C TYR A 129 3.99 8.56 -8.14
N VAL A 130 3.85 7.84 -7.03
CA VAL A 130 2.54 7.58 -6.43
C VAL A 130 1.87 8.88 -5.98
N ALA A 131 2.64 9.76 -5.33
CA ALA A 131 2.16 11.06 -4.86
C ALA A 131 1.69 11.95 -6.03
N SER A 132 2.37 11.91 -7.18
CA SER A 132 1.93 12.63 -8.38
C SER A 132 0.67 12.05 -9.00
N ILE A 133 0.46 10.73 -8.93
CA ILE A 133 -0.77 10.12 -9.46
C ILE A 133 -1.99 10.56 -8.64
N ILE A 134 -1.85 10.60 -7.32
CA ILE A 134 -2.95 10.98 -6.43
C ILE A 134 -3.06 12.50 -6.21
N ASN A 135 -2.22 13.32 -6.86
CA ASN A 135 -2.13 14.77 -6.64
C ASN A 135 -2.01 15.15 -5.15
N LEU A 136 -1.09 14.49 -4.43
CA LEU A 136 -0.97 14.63 -2.97
C LEU A 136 -0.74 16.07 -2.50
N GLU A 137 -0.07 16.90 -3.30
CA GLU A 137 0.17 18.31 -2.97
C GLU A 137 -1.13 19.14 -3.02
N ASP A 138 -2.00 18.90 -4.01
CA ASP A 138 -3.29 19.58 -4.12
C ASP A 138 -4.21 19.16 -2.97
N ILE A 139 -4.21 17.87 -2.61
CA ILE A 139 -4.93 17.36 -1.43
C ILE A 139 -4.43 18.05 -0.16
N LYS A 140 -3.12 18.24 0.00
CA LYS A 140 -2.52 18.88 1.19
C LYS A 140 -2.96 20.33 1.37
N GLN A 141 -3.16 21.04 0.26
CA GLN A 141 -3.56 22.44 0.26
C GLN A 141 -5.08 22.63 0.39
N TYR A 142 -5.84 21.54 0.30
CA TYR A 142 -7.29 21.57 0.49
C TYR A 142 -7.65 21.91 1.93
N ASN A 143 -8.43 22.99 2.10
CA ASN A 143 -8.92 23.42 3.40
C ASN A 143 -10.27 22.75 3.70
N GLY A 144 -10.25 21.67 4.48
CA GLY A 144 -11.46 20.95 4.89
C GLY A 144 -11.27 19.43 4.83
N ASN A 145 -12.37 18.69 4.95
CA ASN A 145 -12.37 17.25 4.68
C ASN A 145 -12.62 17.05 3.18
N LEU A 146 -11.77 16.27 2.51
CA LEU A 146 -11.88 16.02 1.07
C LEU A 146 -12.56 14.68 0.83
N SER A 147 -13.80 14.71 0.36
CA SER A 147 -14.54 13.52 -0.08
C SER A 147 -14.05 13.03 -1.44
N GLN A 148 -14.42 11.79 -1.81
CA GLN A 148 -14.11 11.23 -3.15
C GLN A 148 -14.70 12.08 -4.29
N GLU A 149 -15.93 12.59 -4.12
CA GLU A 149 -16.60 13.40 -5.15
C GLU A 149 -15.90 14.76 -5.35
N GLU A 150 -15.40 15.36 -4.27
CA GLU A 150 -14.63 16.60 -4.34
C GLU A 150 -13.24 16.36 -4.95
N TYR A 151 -12.61 15.23 -4.62
CA TYR A 151 -11.33 14.82 -5.19
C TYR A 151 -11.39 14.69 -6.72
N GLU A 152 -12.45 14.09 -7.26
CA GLU A 152 -12.62 13.92 -8.72
C GLU A 152 -12.81 15.26 -9.49
N LYS A 153 -13.01 16.37 -8.78
CA LYS A 153 -13.18 17.72 -9.34
C LYS A 153 -11.92 18.58 -9.25
N LEU A 154 -10.87 18.13 -8.55
CA LEU A 154 -9.56 18.79 -8.49
C LEU A 154 -8.79 18.59 -9.80
#